data_AF-B4G1U8-F1
#
_entry.id   AF-B4G1U8-F1
#
_cell.length_a   1.000
_cell.length_b   1.000
_cell.length_c   1.000
_cell.angle_alpha   90.00
_cell.angle_beta   90.00
_cell.angle_gamma   90.00
#
_symmetry.space_group_name_H-M   'P 1'
#
loop_
_entity.id
_entity.type
_entity.pdbx_description
1 polymer ?
#
loop_
_entity_poly.entity_id
_entity_poly.type
_entity_poly.pdbx_seq_one_letter_code
_entity_poly.pdbx_strand_id
1 'polypeptide(L)'
;MISPLLCSSNAILLVLTGIFQQYWVHQVRKVRLQGYYDFSQKLKRIARLPFATIACGTALMLLIMVWQPLLQILSVSLLLRIAIVVEVTCAGCFMGLYLWHIHKYNSLNGQPDILRSLYSALQPSNTLEDRRYHDARLSDQQMALLQYQRENIHYLSEEVLRLQECLSKYQRTAGTTPQVDLAHLLATRDQELRALTAEMNQVHSELQHARGLIDEKDSELQRIRLSNNQYVEENDRLRAILGEWSARAAKLERALEAERVSNVELRKNIAKFRGHLYKEQEA
;
A
#
# COMPACT_ATOMS: atom_id res chain seq x y z
N MET A 1 34.49 42.77 -9.09
CA MET A 1 34.80 41.91 -7.92
C MET A 1 33.74 40.82 -7.67
N ILE A 2 33.06 40.31 -8.70
CA ILE A 2 31.92 39.37 -8.53
C ILE A 2 32.35 37.90 -8.75
N SER A 3 33.36 37.65 -9.61
CA SER A 3 33.87 36.31 -9.94
C SER A 3 34.41 35.46 -8.77
N PRO A 4 35.17 36.00 -7.78
CA PRO A 4 35.69 35.15 -6.69
C PRO A 4 34.60 34.71 -5.70
N LEU A 5 33.56 35.53 -5.51
CA LEU A 5 32.40 35.20 -4.65
C LEU A 5 31.54 34.09 -5.28
N LEU A 6 31.39 34.10 -6.61
CA LEU A 6 30.66 33.05 -7.33
C LEU A 6 31.45 31.74 -7.35
N CYS A 7 32.77 31.81 -7.50
CA CYS A 7 33.65 30.64 -7.48
C CYS A 7 33.67 29.98 -6.09
N SER A 8 33.76 30.77 -5.02
CA SER A 8 33.67 30.27 -3.64
C SER A 8 32.29 29.68 -3.32
N SER A 9 31.20 30.30 -3.79
CA SER A 9 29.85 29.75 -3.64
C SER A 9 29.68 28.39 -4.33
N ASN A 10 30.20 28.23 -5.55
CA ASN A 10 30.14 26.94 -6.26
C ASN A 10 31.00 25.88 -5.58
N ALA A 11 32.16 26.24 -5.04
CA ALA A 11 32.99 25.31 -4.27
C ALA A 11 32.27 24.82 -3.00
N ILE A 12 31.57 25.72 -2.29
CA ILE A 12 30.76 25.36 -1.11
C ILE A 12 29.62 24.43 -1.50
N LEU A 13 28.92 24.70 -2.61
CA LEU A 13 27.85 23.82 -3.11
C LEU A 13 28.38 22.42 -3.46
N LEU A 14 29.55 22.31 -4.06
CA LEU A 14 30.20 21.01 -4.36
C LEU A 14 30.57 20.24 -3.09
N VAL A 15 31.11 20.92 -2.07
CA VAL A 15 31.43 20.27 -0.78
C VAL A 15 30.16 19.80 -0.07
N LEU A 16 29.13 20.65 -0.02
CA LEU A 16 27.85 20.31 0.62
C LEU A 16 27.22 19.08 -0.05
N THR A 17 27.20 19.08 -1.38
CA THR A 17 26.57 18.02 -2.17
C THR A 17 27.39 16.72 -2.13
N GLY A 18 28.71 16.80 -2.00
CA GLY A 18 29.58 15.64 -1.72
C GLY A 18 29.29 14.99 -0.36
N ILE A 19 29.11 15.79 0.70
CA ILE A 19 28.73 15.28 2.03
C ILE A 19 27.35 14.62 1.98
N PHE A 20 26.38 15.26 1.32
CA PHE A 20 25.05 14.68 1.11
C PHE A 20 25.12 13.37 0.33
N GLN A 21 25.93 13.28 -0.72
CA GLN A 21 26.11 12.06 -1.49
C GLN A 21 26.68 10.92 -0.62
N GLN A 22 27.66 11.19 0.23
CA GLN A 22 28.24 10.19 1.12
C GLN A 22 27.22 9.72 2.18
N TYR A 23 26.48 10.66 2.77
CA TYR A 23 25.37 10.34 3.68
C TYR A 23 24.30 9.49 3.00
N TRP A 24 24.00 9.75 1.72
CA TRP A 24 22.98 9.03 0.96
C TRP A 24 23.40 7.61 0.63
N VAL A 25 24.65 7.39 0.23
CA VAL A 25 25.20 6.04 0.03
C VAL A 25 25.12 5.23 1.32
N HIS A 26 25.38 5.86 2.47
CA HIS A 26 25.25 5.21 3.77
C HIS A 26 23.80 4.84 4.10
N GLN A 27 22.84 5.75 3.86
CA GLN A 27 21.42 5.47 4.07
C GLN A 27 20.89 4.37 3.16
N VAL A 28 21.26 4.37 1.87
CA VAL A 28 20.89 3.30 0.92
C VAL A 28 21.46 1.96 1.39
N ARG A 29 22.69 1.93 1.91
CA ARG A 29 23.30 0.71 2.46
C ARG A 29 22.54 0.21 3.69
N LYS A 30 22.11 1.11 4.57
CA LYS A 30 21.29 0.79 5.76
C LYS A 30 19.94 0.20 5.37
N VAL A 31 19.24 0.83 4.42
CA VAL A 31 17.94 0.36 3.93
C VAL A 31 18.07 -0.96 3.16
N ARG A 32 19.18 -1.17 2.44
CA ARG A 32 19.50 -2.46 1.81
C ARG A 32 19.60 -3.58 2.85
N LEU A 33 20.31 -3.34 3.96
CA LEU A 33 20.47 -4.30 5.07
C LEU A 33 19.14 -4.61 5.79
N GLN A 34 18.14 -3.74 5.69
CA GLN A 34 16.79 -3.98 6.21
C GLN A 34 15.92 -4.85 5.29
N GLY A 35 16.45 -5.25 4.13
CA GLY A 35 15.79 -6.21 3.25
C GLY A 35 14.82 -5.61 2.23
N TYR A 36 14.98 -4.35 1.86
CA TYR A 36 14.15 -3.68 0.86
C TYR A 36 14.89 -3.52 -0.47
N TYR A 37 14.89 -4.60 -1.27
CA TYR A 37 15.70 -4.68 -2.48
C TYR A 37 15.20 -3.79 -3.63
N ASP A 38 13.91 -3.90 -4.00
CA ASP A 38 13.30 -3.10 -5.08
C ASP A 38 13.34 -1.60 -4.78
N PHE A 39 13.16 -1.25 -3.50
CA PHE A 39 13.28 0.12 -3.03
C PHE A 39 14.72 0.62 -3.11
N SER A 40 15.71 -0.17 -2.65
CA SER A 40 17.14 0.16 -2.77
C SER A 40 17.56 0.40 -4.22
N GLN A 41 17.05 -0.38 -5.19
CA GLN A 41 17.40 -0.22 -6.60
C GLN A 41 16.80 1.06 -7.20
N LYS A 42 15.54 1.39 -6.87
CA LYS A 42 14.92 2.68 -7.26
C LYS A 42 15.62 3.87 -6.59
N LEU A 43 15.97 3.72 -5.31
CA LEU A 43 16.65 4.73 -4.51
C LEU A 43 18.08 5.00 -5.01
N LYS A 44 18.81 3.97 -5.46
CA LYS A 44 20.13 4.10 -6.07
C LYS A 44 20.11 4.92 -7.37
N ARG A 45 19.03 4.82 -8.17
CA ARG A 45 18.86 5.62 -9.38
C ARG A 45 18.57 7.08 -9.04
N ILE A 46 17.70 7.32 -8.05
CA ILE A 46 17.33 8.67 -7.61
C ILE A 46 18.51 9.36 -6.90
N ALA A 47 19.31 8.62 -6.13
CA ALA A 47 20.48 9.15 -5.42
C ALA A 47 21.60 9.67 -6.33
N ARG A 48 21.63 9.26 -7.62
CA ARG A 48 22.61 9.75 -8.61
C ARG A 48 22.17 11.02 -9.35
N LEU A 49 20.88 11.36 -9.32
CA LEU A 49 20.35 12.53 -10.03
C LEU A 49 20.92 13.87 -9.55
N PRO A 50 21.07 14.16 -8.23
CA PRO A 50 21.60 15.47 -7.81
C PRO A 50 23.04 15.71 -8.27
N PHE A 51 23.86 14.65 -8.33
CA PHE A 51 25.24 14.75 -8.83
C PHE A 51 25.28 15.09 -10.33
N ALA A 52 24.42 14.44 -11.13
CA ALA A 52 24.33 14.72 -12.56
C ALA A 52 23.85 16.15 -12.84
N THR A 53 22.89 16.66 -12.06
CA THR A 53 22.37 18.02 -12.23
C THR A 53 23.42 19.08 -11.93
N ILE A 54 24.26 18.87 -10.91
CA ILE A 54 25.33 19.80 -10.54
C ILE A 54 26.49 19.75 -11.55
N ALA A 55 26.85 18.56 -12.03
CA ALA A 55 27.84 18.41 -13.10
C ALA A 55 27.36 19.10 -14.40
N CYS A 56 26.08 19.01 -14.74
CA CYS A 56 25.49 19.73 -15.87
C CYS A 56 25.46 21.25 -15.65
N GLY A 57 25.10 21.73 -14.45
CA GLY A 57 25.07 23.16 -14.12
C GLY A 57 26.45 23.82 -14.19
N THR A 58 27.46 23.15 -13.62
CA THR A 58 28.86 23.60 -13.69
C THR A 58 29.42 23.58 -15.11
N ALA A 59 29.11 22.56 -15.92
CA ALA A 59 29.50 22.52 -17.33
C ALA A 59 28.84 23.65 -18.16
N LEU A 60 27.58 23.97 -17.88
CA LEU A 60 26.86 25.09 -18.50
C LEU A 60 27.52 26.44 -18.16
N MET A 61 27.93 26.64 -16.90
CA MET A 61 28.62 27.85 -16.48
C MET A 61 29.99 28.02 -17.16
N LEU A 62 30.75 26.93 -17.32
CA LEU A 62 32.02 26.96 -18.04
C LEU A 62 31.80 27.24 -19.54
N LEU A 63 30.75 26.69 -20.14
CA LEU A 63 30.38 26.97 -21.53
C LEU A 63 30.02 28.46 -21.71
N ILE A 64 29.25 29.04 -20.80
CA ILE A 64 28.90 30.47 -20.84
C ILE A 64 30.15 31.36 -20.72
N MET A 65 31.15 30.96 -19.92
CA MET A 65 32.43 31.67 -19.83
C MET A 65 33.27 31.56 -21.11
N VAL A 66 33.29 30.40 -21.77
CA VAL A 66 34.05 30.19 -23.02
C VAL A 66 33.40 30.94 -24.21
N TRP A 67 32.07 31.07 -24.22
CA TRP A 67 31.30 31.72 -25.29
C TRP A 67 31.06 33.23 -25.07
N GLN A 68 31.74 33.82 -24.08
CA GLN A 68 31.71 35.25 -23.75
C GLN A 68 31.84 36.22 -24.95
N PRO A 69 32.66 35.97 -26.00
CA PRO A 69 32.76 36.91 -27.12
C PRO A 69 31.53 36.94 -28.04
N LEU A 70 30.66 35.91 -28.05
CA LEU A 70 29.51 35.81 -28.97
C LEU A 70 28.21 36.39 -28.38
N LEU A 71 28.10 36.49 -27.05
CA LEU A 71 26.87 36.90 -26.34
C LEU A 71 26.95 38.34 -25.81
N GLN A 72 27.34 39.30 -26.65
CA GLN A 72 27.47 40.72 -26.28
C GLN A 72 26.14 41.43 -25.91
N ILE A 73 24.99 40.76 -26.10
CA ILE A 73 23.65 41.36 -25.96
C ILE A 73 23.15 41.36 -24.50
N LEU A 74 23.69 40.49 -23.62
CA LEU A 74 23.21 40.34 -22.24
C LEU A 74 24.37 40.33 -21.23
N SER A 75 24.22 41.03 -20.10
CA SER A 75 25.30 41.11 -19.12
C SER A 75 25.62 39.72 -18.56
N VAL A 76 26.87 39.28 -18.75
CA VAL A 76 27.39 37.96 -18.33
C VAL A 76 27.10 37.66 -16.85
N SER A 77 27.09 38.71 -16.02
CA SER A 77 26.76 38.63 -14.60
C SER A 77 25.31 38.19 -14.33
N LEU A 78 24.34 38.63 -15.14
CA LEU A 78 22.94 38.23 -14.98
C LEU A 78 22.71 36.78 -15.42
N LEU A 79 23.33 36.35 -16.52
CA LEU A 79 23.25 34.96 -17.00
C LEU A 79 23.80 33.97 -15.97
N LEU A 80 24.96 34.27 -15.37
CA LEU A 80 25.57 33.39 -14.37
C LEU A 80 24.73 33.31 -13.08
N ARG A 81 24.11 34.43 -12.67
CA ARG A 81 23.21 34.46 -11.50
C ARG A 81 21.96 33.64 -11.75
N ILE A 82 21.34 33.75 -12.93
CA ILE A 82 20.17 32.95 -13.30
C ILE A 82 20.55 31.46 -13.32
N ALA A 83 21.71 31.10 -13.88
CA ALA A 83 22.18 29.71 -13.91
C ALA A 83 22.35 29.11 -12.51
N ILE A 84 22.96 29.84 -11.57
CA ILE A 84 23.12 29.37 -10.18
C ILE A 84 21.77 29.23 -9.46
N VAL A 85 20.86 30.20 -9.64
CA VAL A 85 19.52 30.13 -9.03
C VAL A 85 18.74 28.93 -9.55
N VAL A 86 18.80 28.66 -10.86
CA VAL A 86 18.17 27.50 -11.48
C VAL A 86 18.79 26.19 -10.95
N GLU A 87 20.12 26.12 -10.84
CA GLU A 87 20.84 24.96 -10.31
C GLU A 87 20.46 24.65 -8.86
N VAL A 88 20.47 25.68 -7.99
CA VAL A 88 20.10 25.55 -6.57
C VAL A 88 18.64 25.14 -6.41
N THR A 89 17.73 25.72 -7.19
CA THR A 89 16.30 25.38 -7.16
C THR A 89 16.08 23.93 -7.62
N CYS A 90 16.76 23.52 -8.68
CA CYS A 90 16.67 22.18 -9.24
C CYS A 90 17.20 21.12 -8.24
N ALA A 91 18.39 21.36 -7.67
CA ALA A 91 18.97 20.49 -6.64
C ALA A 91 18.06 20.41 -5.40
N GLY A 92 17.53 21.54 -4.93
CA GLY A 92 16.59 21.60 -3.81
C GLY A 92 15.31 20.78 -4.06
N CYS A 93 14.73 20.89 -5.26
CA CYS A 93 13.57 20.09 -5.66
C CYS A 93 13.85 18.58 -5.63
N PHE A 94 14.99 18.13 -6.17
CA PHE A 94 15.37 16.71 -6.14
C PHE A 94 15.60 16.20 -4.71
N MET A 95 16.22 17.01 -3.84
CA MET A 95 16.38 16.68 -2.42
C MET A 95 15.02 16.57 -1.71
N GLY A 96 14.10 17.50 -1.98
CA GLY A 96 12.75 17.52 -1.40
C GLY A 96 11.90 16.32 -1.82
N LEU A 97 11.90 15.96 -3.11
CA LEU A 97 11.21 14.77 -3.62
C LEU A 97 11.74 13.48 -2.97
N TYR A 98 13.04 13.44 -2.68
CA TYR A 98 13.68 12.31 -2.02
C TYR A 98 13.32 12.22 -0.53
N LEU A 99 13.39 13.33 0.20
CA LEU A 99 12.93 13.43 1.60
C LEU A 99 11.46 13.02 1.72
N TRP A 100 10.62 13.45 0.78
CA TRP A 100 9.22 13.04 0.69
C TRP A 100 9.07 11.55 0.45
N HIS A 101 9.85 10.96 -0.47
CA HIS A 101 9.84 9.51 -0.70
C HIS A 101 10.24 8.70 0.53
N ILE A 102 11.25 9.16 1.28
CA ILE A 102 11.66 8.53 2.54
C ILE A 102 10.59 8.70 3.62
N HIS A 103 10.01 9.89 3.76
CA HIS A 103 8.99 10.14 4.78
C HIS A 103 7.71 9.35 4.51
N LYS A 104 7.26 9.33 3.26
CA LYS A 104 6.15 8.49 2.79
C LYS A 104 6.44 7.00 2.98
N TYR A 105 7.70 6.60 2.87
CA TYR A 105 8.11 5.22 3.12
C TYR A 105 8.10 4.89 4.63
N ASN A 106 8.62 5.79 5.48
CA ASN A 106 8.60 5.63 6.93
C ASN A 106 7.18 5.62 7.50
N SER A 107 6.23 6.31 6.85
CA SER A 107 4.82 6.26 7.23
C SER A 107 4.10 4.99 6.77
N LEU A 108 4.67 4.23 5.82
CA LEU A 108 3.99 3.08 5.22
C LEU A 108 4.26 1.74 5.91
N ASN A 109 5.23 1.61 6.84
CA ASN A 109 5.48 0.40 7.68
C ASN A 109 5.16 -0.94 6.99
N GLY A 110 5.52 -1.05 5.70
CA GLY A 110 5.24 -2.23 4.90
C GLY A 110 6.27 -3.31 5.22
N GLN A 111 5.81 -4.53 5.45
CA GLN A 111 6.66 -5.71 5.67
C GLN A 111 7.83 -5.75 4.66
N PRO A 112 9.02 -6.24 5.05
CA PRO A 112 10.19 -6.28 4.17
C PRO A 112 9.87 -7.06 2.89
N ASP A 113 10.11 -6.44 1.73
CA ASP A 113 9.78 -6.98 0.40
C ASP A 113 10.39 -8.38 0.14
N ILE A 114 11.45 -8.74 0.89
CA ILE A 114 12.05 -10.09 0.89
C ILE A 114 11.08 -11.17 1.39
N LEU A 115 10.23 -10.89 2.38
CA LEU A 115 9.25 -11.87 2.86
C LEU A 115 8.22 -12.18 1.78
N ARG A 116 7.79 -11.17 1.01
CA ARG A 116 6.85 -11.35 -0.08
C ARG A 116 7.45 -12.16 -1.23
N SER A 117 8.74 -11.93 -1.55
CA SER A 117 9.44 -12.71 -2.57
C SER A 117 9.72 -14.15 -2.14
N LEU A 118 10.14 -14.38 -0.89
CA LEU A 118 10.27 -15.72 -0.30
C LEU A 118 8.93 -16.47 -0.29
N TYR A 119 7.86 -15.81 0.15
CA TYR A 119 6.51 -16.40 0.18
C TYR A 119 6.01 -16.75 -1.23
N SER A 120 6.28 -15.90 -2.22
CA SER A 120 5.95 -16.17 -3.62
C SER A 120 6.76 -17.31 -4.24
N ALA A 121 8.03 -17.48 -3.84
CA ALA A 121 8.90 -18.55 -4.33
C ALA A 121 8.56 -19.93 -3.73
N LEU A 122 7.97 -19.96 -2.52
CA LEU A 122 7.44 -21.17 -1.91
C LEU A 122 6.02 -21.53 -2.39
N GLN A 123 5.35 -20.64 -3.13
CA GLN A 123 3.99 -20.88 -3.61
C GLN A 123 4.02 -21.75 -4.89
N PRO A 124 3.34 -22.91 -4.92
CA PRO A 124 3.33 -23.79 -6.10
C PRO A 124 2.70 -23.08 -7.31
N SER A 125 3.49 -22.87 -8.36
CA SER A 125 3.03 -22.25 -9.61
C SER A 125 2.21 -23.22 -10.45
N ASN A 126 0.89 -23.18 -10.35
CA ASN A 126 -0.02 -23.78 -11.33
C ASN A 126 -0.15 -22.85 -12.53
N THR A 127 0.64 -23.06 -13.58
CA THR A 127 0.31 -22.88 -15.02
C THR A 127 1.62 -22.82 -15.83
N LEU A 128 1.75 -23.73 -16.81
CA LEU A 128 2.98 -24.04 -17.55
C LEU A 128 3.28 -23.08 -18.73
N GLU A 129 2.44 -22.08 -18.99
CA GLU A 129 2.53 -21.27 -20.21
C GLU A 129 3.25 -19.91 -20.02
N ASP A 130 3.43 -19.40 -18.79
CA ASP A 130 4.15 -18.14 -18.51
C ASP A 130 5.66 -18.35 -18.16
N ARG A 131 6.10 -19.62 -18.17
CA ARG A 131 7.41 -20.10 -17.70
C ARG A 131 8.61 -19.44 -18.38
N ARG A 132 8.56 -19.16 -19.69
CA ARG A 132 9.75 -18.76 -20.45
C ARG A 132 10.14 -17.28 -20.33
N TYR A 133 9.22 -16.40 -19.91
CA TYR A 133 9.52 -14.98 -19.68
C TYR A 133 9.71 -14.66 -18.19
N HIS A 134 9.07 -15.44 -17.31
CA HIS A 134 9.24 -15.30 -15.87
C HIS A 134 10.56 -15.90 -15.36
N ASP A 135 11.07 -17.00 -15.94
CA ASP A 135 12.29 -17.67 -15.44
C ASP A 135 13.55 -16.78 -15.46
N ALA A 136 13.75 -15.93 -16.49
CA ALA A 136 14.93 -15.04 -16.55
C ALA A 136 14.89 -13.93 -15.50
N ARG A 137 13.69 -13.42 -15.21
CA ARG A 137 13.47 -12.38 -14.20
C ARG A 137 13.53 -12.96 -12.77
N LEU A 138 13.10 -14.21 -12.63
CA LEU A 138 13.14 -14.99 -11.40
C LEU A 138 14.58 -15.45 -11.08
N SER A 139 15.39 -15.81 -12.08
CA SER A 139 16.82 -16.11 -11.90
C SER A 139 17.63 -14.89 -11.47
N ASP A 140 17.37 -13.71 -12.05
CA ASP A 140 18.02 -12.46 -11.63
C ASP A 140 17.63 -12.09 -10.20
N GLN A 141 16.37 -12.31 -9.83
CA GLN A 141 15.87 -12.09 -8.48
C GLN A 141 16.45 -13.08 -7.47
N GLN A 142 16.63 -14.35 -7.85
CA GLN A 142 17.30 -15.37 -7.04
C GLN A 142 18.80 -15.08 -6.86
N MET A 143 19.49 -14.65 -7.91
CA MET A 143 20.89 -14.22 -7.84
C MET A 143 21.06 -13.02 -6.90
N ALA A 144 20.14 -12.04 -6.98
CA ALA A 144 20.12 -10.89 -6.09
C ALA A 144 19.86 -11.28 -4.62
N LEU A 145 18.97 -12.25 -4.38
CA LEU A 145 18.70 -12.76 -3.03
C LEU A 145 19.91 -13.50 -2.45
N LEU A 146 20.58 -14.33 -3.24
CA LEU A 146 21.81 -15.03 -2.81
C LEU A 146 22.93 -14.04 -2.49
N GLN A 147 23.08 -12.99 -3.31
CA GLN A 147 24.03 -11.91 -3.03
C GLN A 147 23.68 -11.16 -1.74
N TYR A 148 22.40 -10.86 -1.52
CA TYR A 148 21.92 -10.25 -0.28
C TYR A 148 22.21 -11.14 0.94
N GLN A 149 21.88 -12.43 0.88
CA GLN A 149 22.15 -13.36 1.97
C GLN A 149 23.65 -13.45 2.27
N ARG A 150 24.48 -13.54 1.22
CA ARG A 150 25.94 -13.56 1.37
C ARG A 150 26.48 -12.28 2.00
N GLU A 151 26.03 -11.11 1.52
CA GLU A 151 26.43 -9.82 2.08
C GLU A 151 25.97 -9.64 3.52
N ASN A 152 24.75 -10.10 3.85
CA ASN A 152 24.21 -9.99 5.20
C ASN A 152 24.96 -10.90 6.17
N ILE A 153 25.28 -12.14 5.77
CA ILE A 153 26.12 -13.05 6.57
C ILE A 153 27.52 -12.45 6.76
N HIS A 154 28.11 -11.89 5.71
CA HIS A 154 29.42 -11.24 5.81
C HIS A 154 29.39 -10.04 6.78
N TYR A 155 28.37 -9.18 6.67
CA TYR A 155 28.19 -8.04 7.56
C TYR A 155 27.97 -8.49 9.01
N LEU A 156 27.12 -9.49 9.24
CA LEU A 156 26.92 -10.05 10.58
C LEU A 156 28.22 -10.61 11.14
N SER A 157 29.01 -11.30 10.32
CA SER A 157 30.29 -11.87 10.74
C SER A 157 31.31 -10.78 11.11
N GLU A 158 31.38 -9.70 10.33
CA GLU A 158 32.23 -8.54 10.65
C GLU A 158 31.77 -7.85 11.94
N GLU A 159 30.47 -7.70 12.13
CA GLU A 159 29.93 -7.03 13.32
C GLU A 159 30.13 -7.88 14.58
N VAL A 160 29.95 -9.21 14.49
CA VAL A 160 30.28 -10.14 15.57
C VAL A 160 31.78 -10.04 15.93
N LEU A 161 32.65 -9.99 14.92
CA LEU A 161 34.10 -9.90 15.13
C LEU A 161 34.49 -8.54 15.75
N ARG A 162 33.85 -7.45 15.32
CA ARG A 162 33.98 -6.13 15.95
C ARG A 162 33.50 -6.11 17.39
N LEU A 163 32.33 -6.68 17.67
CA LEU A 163 31.80 -6.78 19.02
C LEU A 163 32.71 -7.62 19.91
N GLN A 164 33.25 -8.72 19.39
CA GLN A 164 34.23 -9.55 20.07
C GLN A 164 35.54 -8.80 20.34
N GLU A 165 36.00 -7.98 19.39
CA GLU A 165 37.18 -7.14 19.56
C GLU A 165 36.93 -6.04 20.60
N CYS A 166 35.78 -5.36 20.55
CA CYS A 166 35.34 -4.37 21.55
C CYS A 166 35.25 -4.98 22.94
N LEU A 167 34.67 -6.18 23.06
CA LEU A 167 34.59 -6.93 24.32
C LEU A 167 35.98 -7.30 24.81
N SER A 168 36.88 -7.77 23.92
CA SER A 168 38.26 -8.10 24.29
C SER A 168 39.08 -6.88 24.74
N LYS A 169 38.86 -5.73 24.11
CA LYS A 169 39.49 -4.45 24.48
C LYS A 169 38.96 -3.99 25.83
N TYR A 170 37.64 -4.08 26.04
CA TYR A 170 37.01 -3.78 27.31
C TYR A 170 37.48 -4.70 28.44
N GLN A 171 37.57 -6.01 28.20
CA GLN A 171 38.10 -7.01 29.13
C GLN A 171 39.56 -6.71 29.52
N ARG A 172 40.35 -6.17 28.58
CA ARG A 172 41.77 -5.85 28.80
C ARG A 172 41.98 -4.49 29.49
N THR A 173 41.04 -3.53 29.34
CA THR A 173 41.11 -2.21 29.98
C THR A 173 40.38 -2.13 31.33
N ALA A 174 39.38 -2.98 31.57
CA ALA A 174 38.61 -3.02 32.81
C ALA A 174 39.21 -4.05 33.79
N GLY A 175 40.20 -3.64 34.58
CA GLY A 175 40.66 -4.45 35.71
C GLY A 175 39.54 -4.65 36.73
N THR A 176 39.15 -5.90 36.98
CA THR A 176 38.29 -6.54 38.01
C THR A 176 37.20 -5.79 38.81
N THR A 177 37.28 -4.48 39.07
CA THR A 177 36.30 -3.74 39.91
C THR A 177 35.07 -3.18 39.17
N PRO A 178 35.11 -2.72 37.89
CA PRO A 178 33.90 -2.30 37.16
C PRO A 178 33.20 -3.44 36.40
N GLN A 179 33.81 -4.63 36.35
CA GLN A 179 33.29 -5.78 35.59
C GLN A 179 32.08 -6.44 36.28
N VAL A 180 32.05 -6.43 37.62
CA VAL A 180 30.92 -6.96 38.41
C VAL A 180 29.69 -6.06 38.24
N ASP A 181 29.88 -4.75 38.21
CA ASP A 181 28.78 -3.77 38.09
C ASP A 181 28.19 -3.78 36.67
N LEU A 182 29.03 -3.94 35.64
CA LEU A 182 28.55 -4.15 34.27
C LEU A 182 27.85 -5.50 34.08
N ALA A 183 28.37 -6.58 34.69
CA ALA A 183 27.72 -7.89 34.64
C ALA A 183 26.34 -7.85 35.30
N HIS A 184 26.20 -7.12 36.41
CA HIS A 184 24.91 -6.91 37.05
C HIS A 184 23.98 -6.07 36.16
N LEU A 185 24.45 -4.98 35.54
CA LEU A 185 23.66 -4.18 34.61
C LEU A 185 23.19 -4.99 33.39
N LEU A 186 24.07 -5.82 32.83
CA LEU A 186 23.76 -6.72 31.72
C LEU A 186 22.73 -7.78 32.13
N ALA A 187 22.87 -8.36 33.34
CA ALA A 187 21.89 -9.30 33.88
C ALA A 187 20.51 -8.62 34.06
N THR A 188 20.47 -7.37 34.54
CA THR A 188 19.24 -6.59 34.63
C THR A 188 18.60 -6.36 33.26
N ARG A 189 19.39 -5.97 32.25
CA ARG A 189 18.88 -5.78 30.87
C ARG A 189 18.38 -7.08 30.25
N ASP A 190 19.08 -8.18 30.46
CA ASP A 190 18.68 -9.49 29.97
C ASP A 190 17.39 -9.98 30.68
N GLN A 191 17.21 -9.64 31.95
CA GLN A 191 15.95 -9.86 32.66
C GLN A 191 14.81 -9.00 32.13
N GLU A 192 15.04 -7.71 31.83
CA GLU A 192 14.06 -6.83 31.19
C GLU A 192 13.64 -7.37 29.81
N LEU A 193 14.59 -7.85 29.01
CA LEU A 193 14.30 -8.45 27.70
C LEU A 193 13.47 -9.74 27.83
N ARG A 194 13.76 -10.58 28.83
CA ARG A 194 12.94 -11.78 29.10
C ARG A 194 11.52 -11.41 29.54
N ALA A 195 11.38 -10.40 30.39
CA ALA A 195 10.06 -9.92 30.83
C ALA A 195 9.25 -9.35 29.66
N LEU A 196 9.85 -8.48 28.85
CA LEU A 196 9.23 -7.93 27.63
C LEU A 196 8.86 -9.02 26.63
N THR A 197 9.68 -10.06 26.50
CA THR A 197 9.38 -11.21 25.63
C THR A 197 8.17 -12.00 26.15
N ALA A 198 8.05 -12.16 27.47
CA ALA A 198 6.89 -12.81 28.08
C ALA A 198 5.60 -11.99 27.88
N GLU A 199 5.67 -10.67 28.07
CA GLU A 199 4.54 -9.77 27.79
C GLU A 199 4.12 -9.80 26.31
N MET A 200 5.09 -9.81 25.39
CA MET A 200 4.83 -9.94 23.96
C MET A 200 4.14 -11.25 23.63
N ASN A 201 4.60 -12.36 24.20
CA ASN A 201 3.97 -13.67 24.01
C ASN A 201 2.55 -13.70 24.59
N GLN A 202 2.33 -13.06 25.74
CA GLN A 202 1.00 -12.92 26.33
C GLN A 202 0.06 -12.14 25.40
N VAL A 203 0.45 -10.94 24.96
CA VAL A 203 -0.35 -10.12 24.04
C VAL A 203 -0.59 -10.87 22.72
N HIS A 204 0.38 -11.63 22.23
CA HIS A 204 0.20 -12.45 21.04
C HIS A 204 -0.88 -13.53 21.24
N SER A 205 -0.89 -14.18 22.40
CA SER A 205 -1.92 -15.18 22.74
C SER A 205 -3.31 -14.54 22.89
N GLU A 206 -3.39 -13.34 23.47
CA GLU A 206 -4.64 -12.57 23.60
C GLU A 206 -5.17 -12.15 22.22
N LEU A 207 -4.29 -11.70 21.32
CA LEU A 207 -4.65 -11.39 19.93
C LEU A 207 -5.14 -12.63 19.18
N GLN A 208 -4.49 -13.78 19.38
CA GLN A 208 -4.92 -15.04 18.77
C GLN A 208 -6.31 -15.45 19.29
N HIS A 209 -6.56 -15.28 20.58
CA HIS A 209 -7.87 -15.53 21.17
C HIS A 209 -8.95 -14.57 20.63
N ALA A 210 -8.64 -13.28 20.54
CA ALA A 210 -9.55 -12.27 19.98
C ALA A 210 -9.88 -12.56 18.50
N ARG A 211 -8.92 -13.01 17.70
CA ARG A 211 -9.17 -13.46 16.31
C ARG A 211 -10.11 -14.66 16.26
N GLY A 212 -9.90 -15.65 17.12
CA GLY A 212 -10.81 -16.81 17.21
C GLY A 212 -12.25 -16.40 17.53
N LEU A 213 -12.44 -15.42 18.43
CA LEU A 213 -13.76 -14.87 18.74
C LEU A 213 -14.38 -14.15 17.55
N ILE A 214 -13.60 -13.39 16.77
CA ILE A 214 -14.08 -12.73 15.55
C ILE A 214 -14.55 -13.79 14.54
N ASP A 215 -13.76 -14.84 14.30
CA ASP A 215 -14.12 -15.91 13.38
C ASP A 215 -15.41 -16.64 13.82
N GLU A 216 -15.59 -16.86 15.12
CA GLU A 216 -16.82 -17.43 15.68
C GLU A 216 -18.03 -16.50 15.44
N LYS A 217 -17.90 -15.20 15.76
CA LYS A 217 -18.97 -14.22 15.51
C LYS A 217 -19.31 -14.11 14.02
N ASP A 218 -18.32 -14.17 13.14
CA ASP A 218 -18.54 -14.16 11.69
C ASP A 218 -19.30 -15.41 11.23
N SER A 219 -19.01 -16.57 11.80
CA SER A 219 -19.77 -17.81 11.52
C SER A 219 -21.22 -17.73 12.00
N GLU A 220 -21.48 -17.09 13.14
CA GLU A 220 -22.83 -16.84 13.67
C GLU A 220 -23.58 -15.85 12.77
N LEU A 221 -22.93 -14.75 12.36
CA LEU A 221 -23.50 -13.78 11.45
C LEU A 221 -23.86 -14.40 10.09
N GLN A 222 -23.00 -15.28 9.56
CA GLN A 222 -23.30 -16.01 8.34
C GLN A 222 -24.52 -16.92 8.50
N ARG A 223 -24.62 -17.67 9.62
CA ARG A 223 -25.81 -18.50 9.92
C ARG A 223 -27.09 -17.66 10.01
N ILE A 224 -27.04 -16.52 10.70
CA ILE A 224 -28.19 -15.60 10.81
C ILE A 224 -28.58 -15.05 9.44
N ARG A 225 -27.61 -14.64 8.61
CA ARG A 225 -27.87 -14.16 7.25
C ARG A 225 -28.54 -15.21 6.37
N LEU A 226 -28.07 -16.46 6.43
CA LEU A 226 -28.69 -17.56 5.68
C LEU A 226 -30.13 -17.80 6.12
N SER A 227 -30.38 -17.84 7.43
CA SER A 227 -31.74 -17.98 7.96
C SER A 227 -32.63 -16.78 7.58
N ASN A 228 -32.11 -15.55 7.64
CA ASN A 228 -32.85 -14.36 7.23
C ASN A 228 -33.23 -14.41 5.75
N ASN A 229 -32.30 -14.80 4.87
CA ASN A 229 -32.57 -14.97 3.45
C ASN A 229 -33.70 -15.99 3.21
N GLN A 230 -33.71 -17.11 3.94
CA GLN A 230 -34.80 -18.08 3.86
C GLN A 230 -36.15 -17.46 4.24
N TYR A 231 -36.21 -16.69 5.33
CA TYR A 231 -37.44 -15.98 5.72
C TYR A 231 -37.88 -14.95 4.68
N VAL A 232 -36.94 -14.24 4.04
CA VAL A 232 -37.26 -13.30 2.96
C VAL A 232 -37.86 -14.03 1.76
N GLU A 233 -37.25 -15.14 1.33
CA GLU A 233 -37.77 -15.96 0.24
C GLU A 233 -39.17 -16.51 0.55
N GLU A 234 -39.40 -17.00 1.77
CA GLU A 234 -40.72 -17.44 2.21
C GLU A 234 -41.73 -16.29 2.22
N ASN A 235 -41.34 -15.11 2.67
CA ASN A 235 -42.20 -13.93 2.66
C ASN A 235 -42.61 -13.56 1.24
N ASP A 236 -41.67 -13.57 0.29
CA ASP A 236 -41.94 -13.28 -1.11
C ASP A 236 -42.84 -14.34 -1.75
N ARG A 237 -42.65 -15.63 -1.41
CA ARG A 237 -43.56 -16.71 -1.82
C ARG A 237 -44.97 -16.48 -1.29
N LEU A 238 -45.13 -16.13 -0.01
CA LEU A 238 -46.43 -15.85 0.58
C LEU A 238 -47.10 -14.63 -0.05
N ARG A 239 -46.34 -13.57 -0.36
CA ARG A 239 -46.84 -12.40 -1.09
C ARG A 239 -47.31 -12.76 -2.49
N ALA A 240 -46.57 -13.60 -3.22
CA ALA A 240 -46.96 -14.07 -4.54
C ALA A 240 -48.28 -14.87 -4.47
N ILE A 241 -48.40 -15.80 -3.53
CA ILE A 241 -49.62 -16.57 -3.28
C ILE A 241 -50.78 -15.62 -2.98
N LEU A 242 -50.60 -14.66 -2.07
CA LEU A 242 -51.63 -13.66 -1.75
C LEU A 242 -52.05 -12.85 -2.99
N GLY A 243 -51.08 -12.46 -3.82
CA GLY A 243 -51.31 -11.84 -5.12
C GLY A 243 -52.18 -12.69 -6.04
N GLU A 244 -51.88 -13.99 -6.17
CA GLU A 244 -52.70 -14.92 -6.94
C GLU A 244 -54.13 -15.05 -6.40
N TRP A 245 -54.30 -15.20 -5.08
CA TRP A 245 -55.61 -15.30 -4.45
C TRP A 245 -56.42 -14.02 -4.68
N SER A 246 -55.81 -12.85 -4.54
CA SER A 246 -56.47 -11.57 -4.82
C SER A 246 -56.89 -11.44 -6.29
N ALA A 247 -56.06 -11.89 -7.24
CA ALA A 247 -56.39 -11.87 -8.66
C ALA A 247 -57.53 -12.84 -9.00
N ARG A 248 -57.55 -14.03 -8.37
CA ARG A 248 -58.65 -15.00 -8.51
C ARG A 248 -59.94 -14.44 -7.92
N ALA A 249 -59.89 -13.82 -6.73
CA ALA A 249 -61.04 -13.15 -6.12
C ALA A 249 -61.60 -12.04 -7.02
N ALA A 250 -60.75 -11.17 -7.55
CA ALA A 250 -61.17 -10.10 -8.46
C ALA A 250 -61.76 -10.63 -9.79
N LYS A 251 -61.34 -11.81 -10.27
CA LYS A 251 -61.98 -12.45 -11.43
C LYS A 251 -63.37 -12.98 -11.09
N LEU A 252 -63.52 -13.60 -9.91
CA LEU A 252 -64.81 -14.09 -9.44
C LEU A 252 -65.81 -12.94 -9.20
N GLU A 253 -65.37 -11.81 -8.65
CA GLU A 253 -66.21 -10.63 -8.49
C GLU A 253 -66.72 -10.10 -9.83
N ARG A 254 -65.84 -9.96 -10.84
CA ARG A 254 -66.26 -9.55 -12.19
C ARG A 254 -67.23 -10.54 -12.84
N ALA A 255 -67.00 -11.85 -12.67
CA ALA A 255 -67.91 -12.87 -13.19
C ALA A 255 -69.27 -12.81 -12.50
N LEU A 256 -69.30 -12.60 -11.18
CA LEU A 256 -70.53 -12.41 -10.40
C LEU A 256 -71.29 -11.17 -10.85
N GLU A 257 -70.60 -10.05 -11.09
CA GLU A 257 -71.21 -8.83 -11.63
C GLU A 257 -71.81 -9.04 -13.02
N ALA A 258 -71.11 -9.76 -13.90
CA ALA A 258 -71.62 -10.09 -15.24
C ALA A 258 -72.89 -10.96 -15.16
N GLU A 259 -72.90 -11.99 -14.31
CA GLU A 259 -74.09 -12.82 -14.04
C GLU A 259 -75.25 -11.98 -13.49
N ARG A 260 -74.98 -11.05 -12.55
CA ARG A 260 -76.00 -10.14 -12.02
C ARG A 260 -76.61 -9.25 -13.10
N VAL A 261 -75.79 -8.68 -13.99
CA VAL A 261 -76.26 -7.84 -15.10
C VAL A 261 -77.10 -8.68 -16.07
N SER A 262 -76.63 -9.87 -16.46
CA SER A 262 -77.38 -10.79 -17.33
C SER A 262 -78.72 -11.18 -16.73
N ASN A 263 -78.77 -11.49 -15.43
CA ASN A 263 -80.01 -11.82 -14.74
C ASN A 263 -81.02 -10.66 -14.76
N VAL A 264 -80.54 -9.42 -14.56
CA VAL A 264 -81.38 -8.21 -14.65
C VAL A 264 -81.94 -8.01 -16.06
N GLU A 265 -81.13 -8.23 -17.10
CA GLU A 265 -81.58 -8.14 -18.50
C GLU A 265 -82.62 -9.21 -18.85
N LEU A 266 -82.39 -10.46 -18.45
CA LEU A 266 -83.35 -11.55 -18.62
C LEU A 266 -84.68 -11.23 -17.93
N ARG A 267 -84.64 -10.72 -16.69
CA ARG A 267 -85.86 -10.27 -15.98
C ARG A 267 -86.60 -9.16 -16.72
N LYS A 268 -85.88 -8.17 -17.27
CA LYS A 268 -86.47 -7.11 -18.11
C LYS A 268 -87.12 -7.69 -19.37
N ASN A 269 -86.47 -8.63 -20.05
CA ASN A 269 -87.01 -9.27 -21.25
C ASN A 269 -88.27 -10.07 -20.94
N ILE A 270 -88.28 -10.86 -19.85
CA ILE A 270 -89.47 -11.59 -19.39
C ILE A 270 -90.63 -10.62 -19.11
N ALA A 271 -90.35 -9.49 -18.43
CA ALA A 271 -91.37 -8.47 -18.17
C ALA A 271 -91.94 -7.86 -19.46
N LYS A 272 -91.08 -7.57 -20.45
CA LYS A 272 -91.50 -7.09 -21.78
C LYS A 272 -92.38 -8.11 -22.52
N PHE A 273 -91.95 -9.38 -22.59
CA PHE A 273 -92.73 -10.45 -23.22
C PHE A 273 -94.09 -10.64 -22.55
N ARG A 274 -94.13 -10.63 -21.22
CA ARG A 274 -95.37 -10.70 -20.47
C ARG A 274 -96.29 -9.51 -20.79
N GLY A 275 -95.76 -8.30 -20.85
CA GLY A 275 -96.53 -7.11 -21.25
C GLY A 275 -97.04 -7.17 -22.70
N HIS A 276 -96.29 -7.78 -23.62
CA HIS A 276 -96.73 -7.97 -25.00
C HIS A 276 -97.87 -8.99 -25.11
N LEU A 277 -97.77 -10.11 -24.38
CA LEU A 277 -98.83 -11.12 -24.28
C LEU A 277 -100.15 -10.54 -23.74
N TYR A 278 -100.09 -9.66 -22.75
CA TYR A 278 -101.30 -8.98 -22.25
C TYR A 278 -101.92 -8.04 -23.28
N LYS A 279 -101.11 -7.32 -24.07
CA LYS A 279 -101.61 -6.44 -25.14
C LYS A 279 -102.23 -7.22 -26.31
N GLU A 280 -101.74 -8.42 -26.57
CA GLU A 280 -102.25 -9.30 -27.65
C GLU A 280 -103.53 -10.05 -27.25
N GLN A 281 -103.83 -10.14 -25.94
CA GLN A 281 -105.12 -10.63 -25.42
C GLN A 281 -106.21 -9.56 -25.33
N GLU A 282 -105.85 -8.28 -25.42
CA GLU A 282 -106.79 -7.13 -25.36
C GLU A 282 -107.13 -6.54 -26.74
N ALA A 283 -106.61 -7.11 -27.83
CA ALA A 283 -106.92 -6.77 -29.23
C ALA A 283 -107.85 -7.83 -29.86
#